data_AF-A0A377NI35-F1
#
_entry.id   AF-A0A377NI35-F1
#
_cell.length_a   1.000
_cell.length_b   1.000
_cell.length_c   1.000
_cell.angle_alpha   90.00
_cell.angle_beta   90.00
_cell.angle_gamma   90.00
#
_symmetry.space_group_name_H-M   'P 1'
#
loop_
_entity.id
_entity.type
_entity.pdbx_description
1 polymer ?
#
loop_
_entity_poly.entity_id
_entity_poly.type
_entity_poly.pdbx_seq_one_letter_code
_entity_poly.pdbx_strand_id
1 'polypeptide(L)' 'MVGSAVASLICGLSGVTANGIGVGGLPGILSIKPQFWGVFALAMLVATVIPIILTVLVYKRKARKGELAIV' A
#
# COMPACT_ATOMS: atom_id res chain seq x y z
N MET A 1 3.47 -7.81 0.87
CA MET A 1 2.15 -7.74 0.18
C MET A 1 0.97 -7.42 1.10
N VAL A 2 1.17 -7.18 2.41
CA VAL A 2 0.06 -6.84 3.33
C VAL A 2 -0.48 -5.43 3.09
N GLY A 3 0.38 -4.44 2.86
CA GLY A 3 -0.05 -3.05 2.62
C GLY A 3 -0.95 -2.88 1.39
N SER A 4 -0.62 -3.57 0.29
CA SER A 4 -1.42 -3.56 -0.94
C SER A 4 -2.79 -4.24 -0.76
N ALA A 5 -2.89 -5.28 0.09
CA ALA A 5 -4.15 -5.96 0.38
C ALA A 5 -5.11 -5.11 1.23
N VAL A 6 -4.58 -4.35 2.18
CA VAL A 6 -5.38 -3.41 2.98
C VAL A 6 -5.85 -2.24 2.11
N ALA A 7 -4.97 -1.71 1.25
CA ALA A 7 -5.33 -0.63 0.32
C ALA A 7 -6.40 -1.08 -0.70
N SER A 8 -6.30 -2.28 -1.26
CA SER A 8 -7.30 -2.81 -2.19
C SER A 8 -8.65 -3.08 -1.52
N LEU A 9 -8.66 -3.51 -0.25
CA LEU A 9 -9.89 -3.63 0.54
C LEU A 9 -10.56 -2.27 0.76
N ILE A 10 -9.78 -1.24 1.12
CA ILE A 10 -10.30 0.14 1.31
C ILE A 10 -10.90 0.66 0.00
N CYS A 11 -10.21 0.49 -1.13
CA CYS A 11 -10.72 0.89 -2.45
C CYS A 11 -11.96 0.09 -2.87
N GLY A 12 -11.97 -1.22 -2.61
CA GLY A 12 -13.09 -2.11 -2.95
C GLY A 12 -14.36 -1.80 -2.14
N LEU A 13 -14.22 -1.55 -0.83
CA LEU A 13 -15.34 -1.16 0.04
C LEU A 13 -15.84 0.26 -0.27
N SER A 14 -14.95 1.16 -0.69
CA SER A 14 -15.31 2.53 -1.04
C SER A 14 -15.89 2.67 -2.45
N GLY A 15 -16.08 1.56 -3.18
CA GLY A 15 -16.65 1.57 -4.53
C GLY A 15 -15.78 2.33 -5.55
N VAL A 16 -14.46 2.41 -5.32
CA VAL A 16 -13.55 3.12 -6.23
C VAL A 16 -13.45 2.35 -7.54
N THR A 17 -14.25 2.74 -8.51
CA THR A 17 -14.22 2.17 -9.86
C THR A 17 -13.11 2.83 -10.67
N ALA A 18 -12.16 2.03 -11.16
CA ALA A 18 -11.18 2.48 -12.15
C ALA A 18 -11.82 2.48 -13.54
N ASN A 19 -11.68 3.57 -14.30
CA ASN A 19 -12.07 3.66 -15.71
C ASN A 19 -11.08 2.92 -16.64
N GLY A 20 -9.91 2.52 -16.12
CA GLY A 20 -8.89 1.79 -16.89
C GLY A 20 -8.04 0.88 -16.01
N ILE A 21 -7.45 -0.15 -16.62
CA ILE A 21 -6.55 -1.10 -15.95
C ILE A 21 -5.25 -0.38 -15.60
N GLY A 22 -4.79 -0.51 -14.35
CA GLY A 22 -3.52 0.06 -13.91
C GLY A 22 -2.35 -0.57 -14.67
N VAL A 23 -1.75 0.18 -15.60
CA VAL A 23 -0.47 -0.20 -16.21
C VAL A 23 0.64 0.23 -15.27
N GLY A 24 1.54 -0.70 -14.93
CA GLY A 24 2.64 -0.45 -14.00
C GLY A 24 3.57 0.65 -14.52
N GLY A 25 3.38 1.89 -14.04
CA GLY A 25 4.14 3.05 -14.47
C GLY A 25 3.29 4.31 -14.68
N LEU A 26 1.98 4.19 -14.94
CA LEU A 26 1.09 5.35 -14.92
C LEU A 26 0.66 5.66 -13.49
N PRO A 27 0.58 6.96 -13.09
CA PRO A 27 0.00 7.32 -11.80
C PRO A 27 -1.46 6.85 -11.78
N GLY A 28 -1.77 5.85 -10.94
CA GLY A 28 -3.08 5.21 -10.86
C GLY A 28 -4.25 6.16 -10.58
N ILE A 29 -3.95 7.38 -10.13
CA ILE A 29 -4.85 8.52 -10.02
C ILE A 29 -5.55 8.83 -11.36
N LEU A 30 -4.84 8.74 -12.49
CA LEU A 30 -5.39 9.01 -13.83
C LEU A 30 -6.38 7.92 -14.29
N SER A 31 -6.25 6.70 -13.77
CA SER A 31 -7.17 5.60 -14.07
C SER A 31 -8.48 5.68 -13.25
N ILE A 32 -8.60 6.60 -12.30
CA ILE A 32 -9.74 6.72 -11.37
C ILE A 32 -10.49 8.03 -11.61
N LYS A 33 -11.82 8.01 -11.46
CA LYS A 33 -12.64 9.22 -11.57
C LYS A 33 -12.18 10.28 -10.54
N PRO A 34 -12.10 11.58 -10.90
CA PRO A 34 -11.66 12.65 -10.00
C PRO A 34 -12.39 12.69 -8.66
N GLN A 35 -13.65 12.24 -8.63
CA GLN A 35 -14.47 12.13 -7.42
C GLN A 35 -13.88 11.20 -6.34
N PHE A 36 -13.10 10.19 -6.73
CA PHE A 36 -12.50 9.22 -5.80
C PHE A 36 -11.00 9.43 -5.57
N TRP A 37 -10.42 10.52 -6.09
CA TRP A 37 -8.98 10.81 -5.93
C TRP A 37 -8.56 10.94 -4.47
N GLY A 38 -9.42 11.51 -3.60
CA GLY A 38 -9.14 11.63 -2.17
C GLY A 38 -9.03 10.26 -1.48
N VAL A 39 -9.97 9.36 -1.76
CA VAL A 39 -9.96 7.99 -1.22
C VAL A 39 -8.78 7.19 -1.76
N PHE A 40 -8.45 7.35 -3.04
CA PHE A 40 -7.30 6.69 -3.64
C PHE A 40 -5.98 7.19 -3.07
N ALA A 41 -5.81 8.50 -2.84
CA ALA A 41 -4.63 9.06 -2.19
C ALA A 41 -4.47 8.51 -0.77
N LEU A 42 -5.58 8.39 -0.01
CA LEU A 42 -5.58 7.77 1.31
C LEU A 42 -5.18 6.29 1.24
N ALA A 43 -5.76 5.51 0.31
CA ALA A 43 -5.41 4.12 0.10
C ALA A 43 -3.92 3.96 -0.29
N MET A 44 -3.38 4.89 -1.07
CA MET A 44 -1.96 4.89 -1.44
C MET A 44 -1.03 5.22 -0.28
N LEU A 45 -1.45 6.12 0.61
CA LEU A 45 -0.75 6.42 1.84
C LEU A 45 -0.72 5.17 2.74
N VAL A 46 -1.86 4.49 2.91
CA VAL A 46 -1.95 3.25 3.68
C VAL A 46 -1.09 2.14 3.08
N ALA A 47 -1.10 2.01 1.74
CA ALA A 47 -0.28 1.04 1.02
C ALA A 47 1.22 1.24 1.24
N THR A 48 1.66 2.48 1.52
CA THR A 48 3.07 2.83 1.76
C THR A 48 3.46 2.73 3.23
N VAL A 49 2.60 3.24 4.12
CA VAL A 49 2.87 3.31 5.56
C VAL A 49 2.86 1.93 6.21
N ILE A 50 1.91 1.06 5.85
CA ILE A 50 1.80 -0.28 6.45
C ILE A 50 3.06 -1.13 6.20
N PRO A 51 3.58 -1.27 4.96
CA PRO A 51 4.81 -2.02 4.72
C PRO A 51 6.02 -1.46 5.45
N ILE A 52 6.15 -0.13 5.56
CA ILE A 52 7.27 0.50 6.26
C ILE A 52 7.23 0.12 7.75
N ILE A 53 6.08 0.29 8.40
CA ILE A 53 5.91 -0.07 9.82
C ILE A 53 6.19 -1.56 10.02
N LEU A 54 5.62 -2.41 9.17
CA LEU A 54 5.80 -3.86 9.27
C LEU A 54 7.27 -4.25 9.06
N THR A 55 7.97 -3.62 8.13
CA THR A 55 9.39 -3.85 7.86
C THR A 55 10.25 -3.48 9.06
N VAL A 56 10.02 -2.30 9.66
CA VAL A 56 10.74 -1.87 10.87
C VAL A 56 10.46 -2.80 12.05
N LEU A 57 9.21 -3.22 12.25
CA LEU A 57 8.84 -4.14 13.33
C LEU A 57 9.48 -5.52 13.15
N VAL A 58 9.47 -6.06 11.93
CA VAL A 58 10.12 -7.34 11.61
C VAL A 58 11.63 -7.23 11.79
N TYR A 59 12.25 -6.14 11.34
CA TYR A 59 13.67 -5.87 11.54
C TYR A 59 14.03 -5.81 13.02
N LYS A 60 13.29 -5.02 13.83
CA LYS A 60 13.52 -4.95 15.28
C LYS A 60 13.30 -6.29 15.99
N ARG A 61 12.34 -7.10 15.53
CA ARG A 61 12.12 -8.46 16.05
C ARG A 61 13.27 -9.40 15.71
N LYS A 62 13.76 -9.40 14.47
CA LYS A 62 14.92 -10.20 14.05
C LYS A 62 16.20 -9.74 14.73
N ALA A 63 16.40 -8.43 14.90
CA ALA A 63 17.52 -7.86 15.66
C ALA A 63 17.53 -8.36 17.11
N ARG A 64 16.38 -8.35 17.78
CA ARG A 64 16.25 -8.84 19.17
C ARG A 64 16.50 -10.34 19.28
N LYS A 65 16.17 -11.12 18.25
CA LYS A 65 16.41 -12.57 18.18
C LYS A 65 17.86 -12.94 17.84
N GLY A 66 18.73 -11.97 17.52
CA GLY A 66 20.12 -12.25 17.14
C GLY A 66 20.27 -12.95 15.78
N GLU A 67 19.20 -13.04 14.98
CA GLU A 67 19.18 -13.68 13.65
C GLU A 67 19.59 -12.74 12.52
N LEU A 68 19.93 -11.48 12.84
CA LEU A 68 20.51 -10.59 11.83
C LEU A 68 21.93 -11.06 11.57
N ALA A 69 22.13 -11.75 10.44
CA ALA A 69 23.44 -12.03 9.91
C ALA A 69 24.20 -10.71 9.78
N ILE A 70 25.09 -10.46 10.74
CA ILE A 70 26.16 -9.49 10.62
C ILE A 70 27.14 -10.14 9.64
N VAL A 71 27.18 -9.62 8.42
CA VAL A 71 28.29 -9.88 7.50
C VAL A 71 29.52 -9.19 8.06
#